data_AF-A0A644TAD4-F1
#
_entry.id   AF-A0A644TAD4-F1
#
_cell.length_a   1.000
_cell.length_b   1.000
_cell.length_c   1.000
_cell.angle_alpha   90.00
_cell.angle_beta   90.00
_cell.angle_gamma   90.00
#
_symmetry.space_group_name_H-M   'P 1'
#
loop_
_entity.id
_entity.type
_entity.pdbx_description
1 polymer ?
#
loop_
_entity_poly.entity_id
_entity_poly.type
_entity_poly.pdbx_seq_one_letter_code
_entity_poly.pdbx_strand_id
1 'polypeptide(L)'
;MSDFGNTLKNLRKQHKITQRDLAERVGVDFTYISKIETGAIANPPSEKTIIQIAKVLETNADELLLLAKKVPETIRETIVDDDLAAAFLRKVPRFSEEQRKIIKDLIDEV
;
A
#
# COMPACT_ATOMS: atom_id res chain seq x y z
N MET A 1 0.96 -15.74 6.69
CA MET A 1 0.11 -14.54 6.48
C MET A 1 0.96 -13.48 5.83
N SER A 2 0.44 -12.77 4.83
CA SER A 2 1.11 -11.56 4.32
C SER A 2 0.99 -10.44 5.34
N ASP A 3 2.02 -9.57 5.42
CA ASP A 3 1.97 -8.37 6.28
C ASP A 3 0.73 -7.53 5.98
N PHE A 4 0.35 -7.44 4.70
CA PHE A 4 -0.87 -6.76 4.24
C PHE A 4 -2.16 -7.29 4.88
N GLY A 5 -2.41 -8.60 4.82
CA GLY A 5 -3.67 -9.18 5.32
C GLY A 5 -3.84 -9.01 6.83
N ASN A 6 -2.74 -9.15 7.57
CA ASN A 6 -2.70 -8.93 9.02
C ASN A 6 -2.93 -7.46 9.37
N THR A 7 -2.23 -6.54 8.69
CA THR A 7 -2.44 -5.10 8.87
C THR A 7 -3.88 -4.72 8.60
N LEU A 8 -4.46 -5.21 7.51
CA LEU A 8 -5.86 -4.94 7.17
C LEU A 8 -6.83 -5.43 8.26
N LYS A 9 -6.64 -6.66 8.74
CA LYS A 9 -7.46 -7.24 9.81
C LYS A 9 -7.37 -6.42 11.10
N ASN A 10 -6.18 -5.92 11.43
CA ASN A 10 -5.96 -5.11 12.63
C ASN A 10 -6.64 -3.75 12.50
N LEU A 11 -6.47 -3.05 11.37
CA LEU A 11 -7.15 -1.79 11.07
C LEU A 11 -8.67 -1.97 11.17
N ARG A 12 -9.23 -2.99 10.49
CA ARG A 12 -10.67 -3.26 10.56
C ARG A 12 -11.17 -3.43 12.00
N LYS A 13 -10.42 -4.16 12.83
CA LYS A 13 -10.75 -4.35 14.26
C LYS A 13 -10.65 -3.06 15.06
N GLN A 14 -9.69 -2.19 14.78
CA GLN A 14 -9.58 -0.87 15.41
C GLN A 14 -10.80 0.00 15.09
N HIS A 15 -11.31 -0.09 13.85
CA HIS A 15 -12.56 0.56 13.42
C HIS A 15 -13.83 -0.14 13.91
N LYS A 16 -13.71 -1.26 14.64
CA LYS A 16 -14.82 -2.02 15.23
C LYS A 16 -15.91 -2.48 14.23
N ILE A 17 -15.55 -2.70 12.98
CA ILE A 17 -16.47 -3.20 11.95
C ILE A 17 -16.21 -4.68 11.63
N THR A 18 -17.22 -5.41 11.21
CA THR A 18 -17.09 -6.81 10.78
C THR A 18 -16.51 -6.93 9.37
N GLN A 19 -16.09 -8.14 8.97
CA GLN A 19 -15.67 -8.38 7.58
C GLN A 19 -16.81 -8.12 6.59
N ARG A 20 -18.07 -8.37 6.99
CA ARG A 20 -19.25 -8.11 6.16
C ARG A 20 -19.47 -6.60 5.98
N ASP A 21 -19.35 -5.83 7.06
CA ASP A 21 -19.47 -4.37 7.00
C ASP A 21 -18.39 -3.75 6.11
N LEU A 22 -17.13 -4.22 6.23
CA LEU A 22 -16.05 -3.76 5.37
C LEU A 22 -16.32 -4.11 3.91
N ALA A 23 -16.77 -5.34 3.63
CA ALA A 23 -17.08 -5.79 2.28
C ALA A 23 -18.20 -4.96 1.64
N GLU A 24 -19.27 -4.69 2.38
CA GLU A 24 -20.39 -3.85 1.94
C GLU A 24 -19.94 -2.43 1.61
N ARG A 25 -19.17 -1.79 2.51
CA ARG A 25 -18.67 -0.42 2.31
C ARG A 25 -17.68 -0.29 1.15
N VAL A 26 -16.88 -1.34 0.90
CA VAL A 26 -15.91 -1.38 -0.21
C VAL A 26 -16.58 -1.78 -1.53
N GLY A 27 -17.77 -2.41 -1.48
CA GLY A 27 -18.49 -2.91 -2.65
C GLY A 27 -17.92 -4.22 -3.21
N VAL A 28 -17.49 -5.14 -2.33
CA VAL A 28 -16.94 -6.46 -2.70
C VAL A 28 -17.63 -7.58 -1.93
N ASP A 29 -17.43 -8.82 -2.35
CA ASP A 29 -17.95 -9.98 -1.63
C ASP A 29 -17.22 -10.21 -0.29
N PHE A 30 -17.96 -10.62 0.75
CA PHE A 30 -17.37 -10.83 2.09
C PHE A 30 -16.29 -11.92 2.10
N THR A 31 -16.43 -12.96 1.25
CA THR A 31 -15.44 -14.03 1.15
C THR A 31 -14.13 -13.49 0.59
N TYR A 32 -14.17 -12.43 -0.22
CA TYR A 32 -12.99 -11.76 -0.72
C TYR A 32 -12.23 -11.06 0.40
N ILE A 33 -12.90 -10.25 1.24
CA ILE A 33 -12.30 -9.64 2.44
C ILE A 33 -11.73 -10.71 3.38
N SER A 34 -12.45 -11.81 3.60
CA SER A 34 -11.99 -12.91 4.44
C SER A 34 -10.70 -13.55 3.91
N LYS A 35 -10.64 -13.82 2.60
CA LYS A 35 -9.44 -14.37 1.95
C LYS A 35 -8.27 -13.39 1.99
N ILE A 36 -8.53 -12.08 1.87
CA ILE A 36 -7.49 -11.05 2.02
C ILE A 36 -6.89 -11.10 3.42
N GLU A 37 -7.72 -11.02 4.46
CA GLU A 37 -7.28 -10.96 5.86
C GLU A 37 -6.59 -12.25 6.34
N THR A 38 -6.89 -13.39 5.72
CA THR A 38 -6.26 -14.67 6.04
C THR A 38 -5.01 -14.96 5.20
N GLY A 39 -4.76 -14.17 4.15
CA GLY A 39 -3.70 -14.43 3.18
C GLY A 39 -3.99 -15.61 2.26
N ALA A 40 -5.26 -16.00 2.10
CA ALA A 40 -5.69 -17.07 1.22
C ALA A 40 -5.79 -16.65 -0.26
N ILE A 41 -5.63 -15.36 -0.56
CA ILE A 41 -5.46 -14.90 -1.95
C ILE A 41 -4.00 -15.08 -2.38
N ALA A 42 -3.79 -15.60 -3.59
CA ALA A 42 -2.44 -15.73 -4.17
C ALA A 42 -1.85 -14.37 -4.57
N ASN A 43 -2.70 -13.41 -4.96
CA ASN A 43 -2.32 -12.09 -5.45
C ASN A 43 -2.97 -10.99 -4.62
N PRO A 44 -2.27 -9.87 -4.32
CA PRO A 44 -2.86 -8.73 -3.63
C PRO A 44 -4.06 -8.12 -4.38
N PRO A 45 -4.98 -7.44 -3.68
CA PRO A 45 -6.14 -6.80 -4.33
C PRO A 45 -5.75 -5.74 -5.35
N SER A 46 -6.68 -5.37 -6.22
CA SER A 46 -6.45 -4.27 -7.17
C SER A 46 -6.14 -2.96 -6.44
N GLU A 47 -5.41 -2.05 -7.09
CA GLU A 47 -5.10 -0.73 -6.54
C GLU A 47 -6.39 0.03 -6.18
N LYS A 48 -7.38 0.01 -7.07
CA LYS A 48 -8.73 0.54 -6.81
C LYS A 48 -9.35 -0.02 -5.53
N THR A 49 -9.28 -1.35 -5.33
CA THR A 49 -9.80 -1.98 -4.11
C THR A 49 -9.05 -1.52 -2.88
N ILE A 50 -7.71 -1.45 -2.94
CA ILE A 50 -6.87 -1.00 -1.82
C ILE A 50 -7.20 0.44 -1.45
N ILE A 51 -7.37 1.33 -2.43
CA ILE A 51 -7.78 2.73 -2.21
C ILE A 51 -9.16 2.81 -1.54
N GLN A 52 -10.14 2.00 -1.97
CA GLN A 52 -11.46 1.97 -1.31
C GLN A 52 -11.38 1.43 0.12
N ILE A 53 -10.59 0.39 0.36
CA ILE A 53 -10.33 -0.13 1.70
C ILE A 53 -9.70 0.96 2.59
N ALA A 54 -8.69 1.66 2.08
CA ALA A 54 -8.00 2.74 2.78
C ALA A 54 -8.98 3.85 3.17
N LYS A 55 -9.88 4.23 2.26
CA LYS A 55 -10.94 5.21 2.51
C LYS A 55 -11.90 4.77 3.61
N VAL A 56 -12.35 3.52 3.59
CA VAL A 56 -13.30 2.99 4.60
C VAL A 56 -12.65 2.86 5.98
N LEU A 57 -11.36 2.57 6.02
CA LEU A 57 -10.58 2.41 7.25
C LEU A 57 -9.76 3.66 7.60
N GLU A 58 -10.05 4.80 6.97
CA GLU A 58 -9.44 6.11 7.23
C GLU A 58 -7.91 6.05 7.40
N THR A 59 -7.23 5.32 6.51
CA THR A 59 -5.78 5.07 6.56
C THR A 59 -5.10 5.48 5.26
N ASN A 60 -3.77 5.49 5.26
CA ASN A 60 -2.97 5.86 4.11
C ASN A 60 -3.00 4.76 3.03
N ALA A 61 -3.53 5.09 1.85
CA ALA A 61 -3.60 4.15 0.72
C ALA A 61 -2.22 3.73 0.22
N ASP A 62 -1.23 4.62 0.24
CA ASP A 62 0.11 4.34 -0.25
C ASP A 62 0.83 3.33 0.64
N GLU A 63 0.67 3.43 1.95
CA GLU A 63 1.19 2.44 2.90
C GLU A 63 0.60 1.05 2.65
N LEU A 64 -0.72 0.98 2.41
CA LEU A 64 -1.38 -0.27 2.08
C LEU A 64 -0.93 -0.84 0.73
N LEU A 65 -0.72 0.02 -0.28
CA LEU A 65 -0.20 -0.38 -1.59
C LEU A 65 1.21 -0.95 -1.48
N LEU A 66 2.09 -0.29 -0.72
CA LEU A 66 3.45 -0.76 -0.46
C LEU A 66 3.47 -2.11 0.28
N LEU A 67 2.62 -2.29 1.30
CA LEU A 67 2.44 -3.58 1.98
C LEU A 67 1.92 -4.68 1.04
N ALA A 68 1.09 -4.30 0.07
CA ALA A 68 0.63 -5.15 -1.02
C ALA A 68 1.68 -5.33 -2.13
N LYS A 69 2.91 -4.82 -1.96
CA LYS A 69 4.00 -4.83 -2.95
C LYS A 69 3.57 -4.23 -4.30
N LYS A 70 2.72 -3.20 -4.25
CA LYS A 70 2.26 -2.43 -5.41
C LYS A 70 2.83 -1.02 -5.34
N VAL A 71 3.35 -0.55 -6.47
CA VAL A 71 3.72 0.85 -6.66
C VAL A 71 2.46 1.60 -7.10
N PRO A 72 2.02 2.67 -6.41
CA PRO A 72 0.90 3.50 -6.83
C PRO A 72 1.02 3.99 -8.28
N GLU A 73 -0.11 4.18 -8.97
CA GLU A 73 -0.17 4.66 -10.36
C GLU A 73 0.53 6.00 -10.53
N THR A 74 0.28 6.94 -9.63
CA THR A 74 0.93 8.25 -9.60
C THR A 74 2.45 8.16 -9.58
N ILE A 75 3.01 7.23 -8.80
CA ILE A 75 4.47 6.99 -8.77
C ILE A 75 4.95 6.39 -10.09
N ARG A 76 4.18 5.49 -10.71
CA ARG A 76 4.52 4.93 -12.03
C ARG A 76 4.58 6.02 -13.09
N GLU A 77 3.61 6.93 -13.11
CA GLU A 77 3.56 8.08 -14.02
C GLU A 77 4.78 8.97 -13.83
N THR A 78 5.08 9.36 -12.59
CA THR A 78 6.29 10.16 -12.29
C THR A 78 7.58 9.50 -12.80
N ILE A 79 7.73 8.18 -12.66
CA ILE A 79 8.93 7.48 -13.13
C ILE A 79 9.02 7.45 -14.67
N VAL A 80 7.88 7.38 -15.35
CA VAL A 80 7.83 7.36 -16.83
C VAL A 80 8.10 8.75 -17.40
N ASP A 81 7.62 9.80 -16.74
CA ASP A 81 7.69 11.17 -17.23
C ASP A 81 8.95 11.93 -16.76
N ASP A 82 9.71 11.40 -15.80
CA ASP A 82 10.93 12.01 -15.26
C ASP A 82 12.15 11.09 -15.35
N ASP A 83 13.05 11.40 -16.30
CA ASP A 83 14.33 10.72 -16.50
C ASP A 83 15.21 10.72 -15.23
N LEU A 84 15.18 11.80 -14.44
CA LEU A 84 15.91 11.89 -13.17
C LEU A 84 15.34 10.92 -12.15
N ALA A 85 14.02 10.82 -12.03
CA ALA A 85 13.35 9.87 -11.14
C ALA A 85 13.72 8.42 -11.49
N ALA A 86 13.68 8.06 -12.79
CA ALA A 86 14.08 6.74 -13.26
C ALA A 86 15.57 6.45 -12.99
N ALA A 87 16.47 7.41 -13.28
CA ALA A 87 17.89 7.26 -13.03
C ALA A 87 18.22 7.13 -11.54
N PHE A 88 17.53 7.90 -10.69
CA PHE A 88 17.65 7.87 -9.25
C PHE A 88 17.28 6.49 -8.70
N LEU A 89 16.08 5.98 -9.02
CA LEU A 89 15.60 4.68 -8.52
C LEU A 89 16.51 3.51 -8.91
N ARG A 90 17.15 3.55 -10.09
CA ARG A 90 18.15 2.53 -10.50
C ARG A 90 19.40 2.55 -9.61
N LYS A 91 19.75 3.70 -9.05
CA LYS A 91 20.95 3.87 -8.20
C LYS A 91 20.66 3.69 -6.71
N VAL A 92 19.44 3.96 -6.24
CA VAL A 92 19.05 3.85 -4.82
C VAL A 92 19.53 2.57 -4.13
N PRO A 93 19.43 1.36 -4.71
CA PRO A 93 19.90 0.14 -4.05
C PRO A 93 21.40 0.13 -3.72
N ARG A 94 22.20 0.94 -4.43
CA ARG A 94 23.66 1.01 -4.31
C ARG A 94 24.15 2.18 -3.46
N PHE A 95 23.25 3.00 -2.93
CA PHE A 95 23.64 4.13 -2.10
C PHE A 95 24.23 3.71 -0.76
N SER A 96 25.27 4.43 -0.34
CA SER A 96 25.87 4.31 0.99
C SER A 96 24.89 4.79 2.07
N GLU A 97 25.16 4.44 3.32
CA GLU A 97 24.36 4.93 4.46
C GLU A 97 24.36 6.46 4.55
N GLU A 98 25.49 7.10 4.24
CA GLU A 98 25.59 8.57 4.19
C GLU A 98 24.67 9.16 3.12
N GLN A 99 24.68 8.60 1.91
CA GLN A 99 23.81 9.03 0.82
C GLN A 99 22.33 8.80 1.16
N ARG A 100 21.99 7.67 1.78
CA ARG A 100 20.63 7.36 2.25
C ARG A 100 20.18 8.35 3.33
N LYS A 101 21.08 8.80 4.20
CA LYS A 101 20.78 9.82 5.20
C LYS A 101 20.47 11.15 4.56
N ILE A 102 21.30 11.63 3.63
CA ILE A 102 21.06 12.88 2.89
C ILE A 102 19.69 12.85 2.20
N ILE A 103 19.32 11.72 1.59
CA ILE A 103 18.01 11.58 0.93
C ILE A 103 16.86 11.64 1.95
N LYS A 104 16.99 11.01 3.12
CA LYS A 104 15.97 11.09 4.17
C LYS A 104 15.79 12.53 4.63
N ASP A 105 16.90 13.22 4.90
CA ASP A 105 16.88 14.62 5.34
C ASP A 105 16.19 15.51 4.26
N LEU A 106 16.47 15.30 2.98
CA LEU A 106 15.80 16.01 1.87
C LEU A 106 14.29 15.70 1.75
N ILE A 107 13.85 14.48 2.04
CA ILE A 107 12.43 14.10 1.99
C ILE A 107 11.67 14.75 3.14
N ASP A 108 12.27 14.82 4.33
CA ASP A 108 11.64 15.39 5.51
C ASP A 108 11.57 16.94 5.48
N GLU A 109 12.34 17.59 4.60
CA GLU A 109 12.36 19.04 4.38
C GLU A 109 11.25 19.57 3.45
N VAL A 110 10.59 18.70 2.67
CA VAL A 110 9.58 19.05 1.65
C VAL A 110 8.17 18.80 2.17
#